data_AF-A0A963TEJ3-F1
#
_entry.id   AF-A0A963TEJ3-F1
#
_cell.length_a   1.000
_cell.length_b   1.000
_cell.length_c   1.000
_cell.angle_alpha   90.00
_cell.angle_beta   90.00
_cell.angle_gamma   90.00
#
_symmetry.space_group_name_H-M   'P 1'
#
loop_
_entity.id
_entity.type
_entity.pdbx_description
1 polymer ?
#
loop_
_entity_poly.entity_id
_entity_poly.type
_entity_poly.pdbx_seq_one_letter_code
_entity_poly.pdbx_strand_id
1 'polypeptide(L)'
;FDYILEAVDWVGREGWRFLADYTFDAPSGRWFHGGAPAAEPARLADLCYGTGGLEYHSHRRRAPESDLAGYLDRARALAAESAAHRPEPRPCAALPPETEPLRWFALPTDDPQAPPPVDLIF
;
A
#
# COMPACT_ATOMS: atom_id res chain seq x y z
N PHE A 1 -7.49 9.28 19.24
CA PHE A 1 -6.72 10.18 18.35
C PHE A 1 -5.26 9.73 18.26
N ASP A 2 -4.64 9.42 19.40
CA ASP A 2 -3.24 8.96 19.52
C ASP A 2 -2.84 7.87 18.54
N TYR A 3 -3.70 6.88 18.31
CA TYR A 3 -3.46 5.82 17.33
C TYR A 3 -3.10 6.35 15.93
N ILE A 4 -3.81 7.39 15.44
CA ILE A 4 -3.56 7.92 14.09
C ILE A 4 -2.18 8.58 14.03
N LEU A 5 -1.80 9.31 15.09
CA LEU A 5 -0.47 9.92 15.16
C LEU A 5 0.63 8.87 15.21
N GLU A 6 0.45 7.84 16.03
CA GLU A 6 1.40 6.73 16.15
C GLU A 6 1.51 5.93 14.84
N ALA A 7 0.39 5.68 14.15
CA ALA A 7 0.38 5.01 12.87
C ALA A 7 1.08 5.83 11.78
N VAL A 8 0.84 7.15 11.72
CA VAL A 8 1.51 8.03 10.75
C VAL A 8 3.00 8.12 11.03
N ASP A 9 3.41 8.30 12.30
CA ASP A 9 4.82 8.30 12.69
C ASP A 9 5.50 6.98 12.33
N TRP A 10 4.86 5.85 12.64
CA TRP A 10 5.37 4.53 12.31
C TRP A 10 5.52 4.33 10.80
N VAL A 11 4.53 4.73 10.00
CA VAL A 11 4.60 4.65 8.53
C VAL A 11 5.72 5.55 7.99
N GLY A 12 5.87 6.76 8.52
CA GLY A 12 6.94 7.67 8.11
C GLY A 12 8.34 7.11 8.37
N ARG A 13 8.51 6.34 9.46
CA ARG A 13 9.81 5.76 9.86
C ARG A 13 10.10 4.40 9.22
N GLU A 14 9.10 3.52 9.17
CA GLU A 14 9.28 2.10 8.84
C GLU A 14 8.60 1.71 7.52
N GLY A 15 7.70 2.53 6.99
CA GLY A 15 6.89 2.19 5.82
C GLY A 15 7.70 1.92 4.55
N TRP A 16 8.84 2.60 4.37
CA TRP A 16 9.73 2.40 3.23
C TRP A 16 10.25 0.96 3.10
N ARG A 17 10.29 0.20 4.20
CA ARG A 17 10.82 -1.16 4.24
C ARG A 17 9.94 -2.17 3.50
N PHE A 18 8.68 -1.84 3.29
CA PHE A 18 7.73 -2.66 2.55
C PHE A 18 7.73 -2.37 1.05
N LEU A 19 8.48 -1.37 0.57
CA LEU A 19 8.43 -0.93 -0.82
C LEU A 19 8.76 -2.07 -1.80
N ALA A 20 9.70 -2.94 -1.44
CA ALA A 20 10.09 -4.12 -2.22
C ALA A 20 8.94 -5.13 -2.43
N ASP A 21 7.93 -5.14 -1.55
CA ASP A 21 6.74 -5.98 -1.69
C ASP A 21 5.74 -5.43 -2.73
N TYR A 22 5.95 -4.22 -3.22
CA TYR A 22 5.04 -3.57 -4.16
C TYR A 22 5.67 -3.36 -5.55
N THR A 23 4.82 -3.19 -6.55
CA THR A 23 5.18 -2.81 -7.91
C THR A 23 4.39 -1.57 -8.31
N PHE A 24 5.07 -0.59 -8.90
CA PHE A 24 4.43 0.63 -9.41
C PHE A 24 4.03 0.45 -10.88
N ASP A 25 2.79 0.79 -11.21
CA ASP A 25 2.27 0.77 -12.58
C ASP A 25 2.21 2.20 -13.12
N ALA A 26 3.25 2.61 -13.84
CA ALA A 26 3.41 3.98 -14.32
C ALA A 26 2.22 4.50 -15.15
N PRO A 27 1.61 3.72 -16.08
CA PRO A 27 0.46 4.18 -16.85
C PRO A 27 -0.77 4.52 -16.01
N SER A 28 -1.00 3.82 -14.89
CA SER A 28 -2.18 4.05 -14.02
C SER A 28 -1.87 4.82 -12.74
N GLY A 29 -0.59 4.99 -12.39
CA GLY A 29 -0.15 5.60 -11.14
C GLY A 29 -0.43 4.76 -9.90
N ARG A 30 -0.69 3.46 -10.05
CA ARG A 30 -1.11 2.57 -8.95
C ARG A 30 0.06 1.76 -8.40
N TRP A 31 -0.05 1.42 -7.12
CA TRP A 31 0.83 0.47 -6.45
C TRP A 31 0.09 -0.85 -6.23
N PHE A 32 0.76 -1.95 -6.55
CA PHE A 32 0.23 -3.29 -6.37
C PHE A 32 1.12 -4.08 -5.43
N HIS A 33 0.56 -4.56 -4.32
CA HIS A 33 1.27 -5.49 -3.45
C HIS A 33 1.38 -6.83 -4.15
N GLY A 34 2.59 -7.35 -4.24
CA GLY A 34 2.90 -8.52 -5.01
C GLY A 34 2.27 -9.83 -4.50
N GLY A 35 2.00 -9.90 -3.20
CA GLY A 35 1.28 -11.01 -2.56
C GLY A 35 -0.22 -10.77 -2.42
N ALA A 36 -0.77 -9.68 -2.97
CA ALA A 36 -2.20 -9.41 -2.86
C ALA A 36 -2.98 -10.51 -3.63
N PRO A 37 -3.92 -11.21 -2.98
CA PRO A 37 -4.83 -12.07 -3.70
C PRO A 37 -5.59 -11.21 -4.71
N ALA A 38 -5.77 -11.72 -5.92
CA ALA A 38 -6.65 -11.09 -6.89
C ALA A 38 -8.03 -10.95 -6.25
N ALA A 39 -8.45 -9.72 -5.96
CA ALA A 39 -9.78 -9.48 -5.44
C ALA A 39 -10.79 -10.00 -6.47
N GLU A 40 -11.76 -10.80 -6.04
CA GLU A 40 -12.81 -11.25 -6.95
C GLU A 40 -13.55 -10.01 -7.47
N PRO A 41 -13.53 -9.73 -8.79
CA PRO A 41 -14.19 -8.56 -9.33
C PRO A 41 -15.70 -8.73 -9.12
N ALA A 42 -16.35 -7.69 -8.59
CA ALA A 42 -17.80 -7.67 -8.45
C ALA A 42 -18.44 -7.87 -9.83
N ARG A 43 -19.41 -8.79 -9.93
CA ARG A 43 -20.09 -9.07 -11.19
C ARG A 43 -21.39 -8.29 -11.24
N LEU A 44 -21.79 -7.85 -12.42
CA LEU A 44 -23.11 -7.22 -12.61
C LEU A 44 -24.26 -8.17 -12.21
N ALA A 45 -24.05 -9.48 -12.32
CA ALA A 45 -25.01 -10.49 -11.87
C ALA A 45 -25.24 -10.51 -10.36
N ASP A 46 -24.34 -9.91 -9.56
CA ASP A 46 -24.45 -9.83 -8.10
C ASP A 46 -25.26 -8.60 -7.65
N LEU A 47 -25.77 -7.80 -8.60
CA LEU A 47 -26.58 -6.61 -8.34
C LEU A 47 -28.08 -6.93 -8.46
N CYS A 48 -28.86 -6.64 -7.41
CA CYS A 48 -30.30 -6.84 -7.39
C CYS A 48 -31.05 -5.52 -7.17
N TYR A 49 -32.21 -5.34 -7.79
CA TYR A 49 -33.11 -4.19 -7.60
C TYR A 49 -34.50 -4.60 -7.05
N GLY A 50 -34.62 -5.79 -6.48
CA GLY A 50 -35.90 -6.42 -6.14
C GLY A 50 -36.70 -5.72 -5.03
N THR A 51 -36.08 -4.87 -4.23
CA THR A 51 -36.69 -4.22 -3.06
C THR A 51 -36.89 -2.71 -3.23
N GLY A 52 -36.72 -2.18 -4.45
CA GLY A 52 -36.85 -0.75 -4.74
C GLY A 52 -35.56 0.07 -4.54
N GLY A 53 -34.42 -0.60 -4.32
CA GLY A 53 -33.08 -0.03 -4.28
C GLY A 53 -32.02 -1.02 -4.74
N LEU A 54 -30.79 -0.55 -4.95
CA LEU A 54 -29.65 -1.41 -5.33
C LEU A 54 -29.17 -2.23 -4.12
N GLU A 55 -29.23 -3.56 -4.24
CA GLU A 55 -28.68 -4.52 -3.30
C GLU A 55 -27.47 -5.23 -3.91
N TYR A 56 -26.41 -5.39 -3.12
CA TYR A 56 -25.21 -6.15 -3.49
C TYR A 56 -24.51 -6.71 -2.25
N HIS A 57 -23.73 -7.77 -2.41
CA HIS A 57 -22.91 -8.32 -1.34
C HIS A 57 -21.69 -7.42 -1.08
N SER A 58 -21.78 -6.56 -0.06
CA SER A 58 -20.64 -5.74 0.34
C SER A 58 -19.61 -6.57 1.12
N HIS A 59 -18.40 -6.74 0.60
CA HIS A 59 -17.27 -7.34 1.33
C HIS A 59 -16.62 -6.39 2.35
N ARG A 60 -17.29 -5.30 2.72
CA ARG A 60 -16.71 -4.26 3.58
C ARG A 60 -16.50 -4.82 4.99
N ARG A 61 -15.25 -5.18 5.29
CA ARG A 61 -14.87 -5.57 6.65
C ARG A 61 -14.77 -4.31 7.51
N ARG A 62 -15.33 -4.40 8.71
CA ARG A 62 -15.19 -3.40 9.78
C ARG A 62 -14.56 -4.11 10.97
N ALA A 63 -13.69 -3.41 11.68
CA ALA A 63 -13.13 -3.86 12.94
C ALA A 63 -13.56 -2.88 14.05
N PRO A 64 -13.74 -3.36 15.28
CA PRO A 64 -13.96 -2.49 16.44
C PRO A 64 -12.71 -1.67 16.76
N GLU A 65 -12.88 -0.53 17.44
CA GLU A 65 -11.76 0.33 17.83
C GLU A 65 -10.79 -0.35 18.80
N SER A 66 -11.27 -1.36 19.56
CA SER A 66 -10.43 -2.19 20.43
C SER A 66 -9.29 -2.91 19.68
N ASP A 67 -9.42 -3.10 18.36
CA ASP A 67 -8.41 -3.80 17.56
C ASP A 67 -7.26 -2.89 17.14
N LEU A 68 -7.39 -1.56 17.33
CA LEU A 68 -6.43 -0.58 16.83
C LEU A 68 -5.01 -0.83 17.32
N ALA A 69 -4.82 -1.02 18.63
CA ALA A 69 -3.50 -1.31 19.19
C ALA A 69 -2.85 -2.55 18.54
N GLY A 70 -3.64 -3.60 18.30
CA GLY A 70 -3.18 -4.82 17.66
C GLY A 70 -2.74 -4.64 16.19
N TYR A 71 -3.22 -3.60 15.49
CA TYR A 71 -2.72 -3.30 14.14
C TYR A 71 -1.29 -2.77 14.14
N LEU A 72 -0.92 -1.95 15.13
CA LEU A 72 0.46 -1.45 15.25
C LEU A 72 1.42 -2.57 15.65
N ASP A 73 1.01 -3.46 16.56
CA ASP A 73 1.79 -4.65 16.90
C ASP A 73 2.01 -5.54 15.67
N ARG A 74 0.96 -5.76 14.88
CA ARG A 74 1.06 -6.51 13.61
C ARG A 74 1.98 -5.81 12.61
N ALA A 75 1.90 -4.49 12.50
CA ALA A 75 2.75 -3.72 11.61
C ALA A 75 4.24 -3.87 11.99
N ARG A 76 4.56 -3.77 13.29
CA ARG A 76 5.91 -4.02 13.82
C ARG A 76 6.40 -5.44 13.55
N ALA A 77 5.53 -6.44 13.72
CA ALA A 77 5.85 -7.84 13.41
C ALA A 77 6.17 -8.03 11.92
N LEU A 78 5.33 -7.51 11.02
CA LEU A 78 5.56 -7.55 9.56
C LEU A 78 6.88 -6.87 9.17
N ALA A 79 7.19 -5.74 9.81
CA ALA A 79 8.46 -5.05 9.61
C ALA A 79 9.66 -5.90 10.06
N ALA A 80 9.55 -6.63 11.17
CA ALA A 80 10.60 -7.55 11.62
C ALA A 80 10.76 -8.73 10.66
N GLU A 81 9.66 -9.31 10.17
CA GLU A 81 9.65 -10.40 9.18
C GLU A 81 10.29 -9.98 7.85
N SER A 82 9.93 -8.79 7.35
CA SER A 82 10.51 -8.20 6.14
C SER A 82 12.01 -7.93 6.30
N ALA A 83 12.46 -7.52 7.50
CA ALA A 83 13.90 -7.39 7.81
C ALA A 83 14.66 -8.70 7.62
N ALA A 84 14.06 -9.80 8.09
CA ALA A 84 14.68 -11.11 8.10
C ALA A 84 14.72 -11.75 6.71
N HIS A 85 13.75 -11.45 5.85
CA HIS A 85 13.56 -12.11 4.54
C HIS A 85 13.70 -11.18 3.35
N ARG A 86 14.36 -10.01 3.51
CA ARG A 86 14.47 -8.90 2.55
C ARG A 86 14.03 -9.31 1.13
N PRO A 87 12.77 -9.05 0.76
CA PRO A 87 12.26 -9.51 -0.52
C PRO A 87 13.03 -8.81 -1.63
N GLU A 88 13.40 -9.58 -2.65
CA GLU A 88 13.98 -9.02 -3.87
C GLU A 88 12.94 -8.10 -4.52
N PRO A 89 13.29 -6.84 -4.85
CA PRO A 89 12.37 -5.92 -5.49
C PRO A 89 11.78 -6.54 -6.74
N ARG A 90 10.46 -6.51 -6.86
CA ARG A 90 9.83 -6.96 -8.08
C ARG A 90 10.17 -6.01 -9.23
N PRO A 91 10.43 -6.54 -10.44
CA PRO A 91 10.70 -5.71 -11.59
C PRO A 91 9.55 -4.74 -11.82
N CYS A 92 9.87 -3.45 -11.78
CA CYS A 92 8.96 -2.37 -12.11
C CYS A 92 9.31 -1.89 -13.52
N ALA A 93 8.31 -1.54 -14.32
CA ALA A 93 8.59 -0.84 -15.57
C ALA A 93 9.32 0.46 -15.24
N ALA A 94 10.44 0.73 -15.91
CA ALA A 94 11.13 1.99 -15.76
C ALA A 94 10.17 3.13 -16.10
N LEU A 95 10.21 4.19 -15.31
CA LEU A 95 9.42 5.38 -15.60
C LEU A 95 9.89 5.97 -16.93
N PRO A 96 8.95 6.42 -17.79
CA PRO A 96 9.31 7.20 -18.95
C PRO A 96 10.19 8.40 -18.55
N PRO A 97 11.22 8.76 -19.33
CA PRO A 97 12.19 9.80 -18.97
C PRO A 97 11.55 11.18 -18.77
N GLU A 98 10.39 11.43 -19.39
CA GLU A 98 9.58 12.64 -19.19
C GLU A 98 8.84 12.67 -17.84
N THR A 99 8.60 11.52 -17.21
CA THR A 99 7.90 11.40 -15.92
C THR A 99 8.85 11.35 -14.73
N GLU A 100 10.06 10.86 -14.94
CA GLU A 100 11.09 10.72 -13.90
C GLU A 100 11.36 12.05 -13.14
N PRO A 101 11.45 13.23 -13.79
CA PRO A 101 11.66 14.51 -13.09
C PRO A 101 10.47 14.95 -12.22
N LEU A 102 9.29 14.35 -12.40
CA LEU A 102 8.07 14.68 -11.65
C LEU A 102 7.83 13.70 -10.49
N ARG A 103 8.69 12.69 -10.33
CA ARG A 103 8.57 11.67 -9.30
C ARG A 103 8.92 12.25 -7.93
N TRP A 104 7.95 12.20 -7.02
CA TRP A 104 8.10 12.65 -5.63
C TRP A 104 8.08 11.53 -4.59
N PHE A 105 8.29 10.29 -5.05
CA PHE A 105 8.22 9.09 -4.24
C PHE A 105 9.35 8.12 -4.62
N ALA A 106 9.73 7.24 -3.70
CA ALA A 106 10.74 6.20 -3.96
C ALA A 106 10.13 5.03 -4.75
N LEU A 107 10.94 4.38 -5.58
CA LEU A 107 10.64 3.10 -6.25
C LEU A 107 11.32 1.93 -5.51
N PRO A 108 10.80 0.69 -5.64
CA PRO A 108 11.40 -0.50 -5.01
C PRO A 108 12.86 -0.75 -5.39
N THR A 109 13.27 -0.24 -6.56
CA THR A 109 14.61 -0.37 -7.12
C THR A 109 15.56 0.76 -6.70
N ASP A 110 15.06 1.81 -6.05
CA ASP A 110 15.91 2.89 -5.56
C ASP A 110 16.78 2.40 -4.39
N ASP A 111 17.95 3.01 -4.25
CA ASP A 111 18.76 2.82 -3.06
C ASP A 111 18.04 3.43 -1.85
N PRO A 112 17.70 2.66 -0.80
CA PRO A 112 17.03 3.17 0.38
C PRO A 112 17.87 4.18 1.19
N GLN A 113 19.16 4.34 0.89
CA GLN A 113 20.02 5.37 1.47
C GLN A 113 20.16 6.62 0.59
N ALA A 114 19.64 6.59 -0.64
CA ALA A 114 19.62 7.77 -1.49
C ALA A 114 18.59 8.79 -0.95
N PRO A 115 18.87 10.10 -1.06
CA PRO A 115 17.88 11.11 -0.76
C PRO A 115 16.65 10.92 -1.66
N PRO A 116 15.44 11.28 -1.19
CA PRO A 116 14.26 11.21 -2.03
C PRO A 116 14.47 12.00 -3.33
N PRO A 117 13.86 11.58 -4.45
CA PRO A 117 14.10 12.18 -5.77
C PRO A 117 13.75 13.68 -5.85
N VAL A 118 13.05 14.23 -4.85
CA VAL A 118 12.81 15.66 -4.66
C VAL A 118 12.82 15.99 -3.17
N ASP A 119 13.23 17.23 -2.85
CA ASP A 119 13.06 17.81 -1.52
C ASP A 119 11.57 17.97 -1.22
N LEU A 120 11.04 17.10 -0.35
CA LEU A 120 9.69 17.22 0.17
C LEU A 120 9.65 18.40 1.15
N ILE A 121 9.13 19.54 0.69
CA ILE A 121 8.81 20.69 1.56
C ILE A 121 7.54 20.31 2.32
N PHE A 122 7.70 19.89 3.59
CA PHE A 122 6.61 19.74 4.55
C PHE A 122 6.47 20.97 5.43
#